data_AF-A0A1E2RW85-F1
#
_entry.id   AF-A0A1E2RW85-F1
#
_cell.length_a   1.000
_cell.length_b   1.000
_cell.length_c   1.000
_cell.angle_alpha   90.00
_cell.angle_beta   90.00
_cell.angle_gamma   90.00
#
_symmetry.space_group_name_H-M   'P 1'
#
loop_
_entity.id
_entity.type
_entity.pdbx_description
1 polymer ?
#
loop_
_entity_poly.entity_id
_entity_poly.type
_entity_poly.pdbx_seq_one_letter_code
_entity_poly.pdbx_strand_id
1 'polypeptide(L)'
;MKNPSSRYTTGDLLNIDFAVTERWGRYQFGLAGYYAWQIEDDTWDGHVLPAHGWQVESLGLGPIVNYDMPEYGASVKMKSFFTAHEINAIEAWYVVLGWSQKF
;
A
#
# COMPACT_ATOMS: atom_id res chain seq x y z
N MET A 1 6.23 15.12 5.93
CA MET A 1 5.00 15.97 5.97
C MET A 1 5.01 16.84 7.22
N LYS A 2 4.63 18.13 7.19
CA LYS A 2 4.73 19.03 8.37
C LYS A 2 3.36 19.39 8.94
N ASN A 3 3.16 19.18 10.24
CA ASN A 3 2.00 19.67 10.97
C ASN A 3 2.27 21.10 11.51
N PRO A 4 1.55 22.14 11.03
CA PRO A 4 1.80 23.52 11.41
C PRO A 4 1.39 23.86 12.84
N SER A 5 0.49 23.09 13.49
CA SER A 5 0.05 23.38 14.86
C SER A 5 0.96 22.78 15.93
N SER A 6 1.59 21.63 15.66
CA SER A 6 2.51 20.95 16.59
C SER A 6 3.98 21.07 16.22
N ARG A 7 4.31 21.62 15.04
CA ARG A 7 5.67 21.69 14.46
C ARG A 7 6.33 20.31 14.30
N TYR A 8 5.53 19.26 14.26
CA TYR A 8 5.97 17.91 13.99
C TYR A 8 6.14 17.71 12.48
N THR A 9 7.23 17.08 12.08
CA THR A 9 7.49 16.69 10.69
C THR A 9 7.69 15.19 10.65
N THR A 10 6.80 14.49 9.96
CA THR A 10 6.95 13.06 9.65
C THR A 10 8.09 12.88 8.65
N GLY A 11 8.97 11.92 8.93
CA GLY A 11 10.02 11.51 8.00
C GLY A 11 9.48 10.88 6.72
N ASP A 12 10.38 10.66 5.76
CA ASP A 12 10.03 10.10 4.47
C ASP A 12 9.74 8.58 4.54
N LEU A 13 8.79 8.15 3.70
CA LEU A 13 8.35 6.76 3.57
C LEU A 13 8.76 6.20 2.20
N LEU A 14 9.37 5.02 2.21
CA LEU A 14 9.57 4.21 1.01
C LEU A 14 8.42 3.20 0.90
N ASN A 15 7.71 3.21 -0.23
CA ASN A 15 6.66 2.24 -0.55
C ASN A 15 7.05 1.41 -1.76
N ILE A 16 7.03 0.09 -1.61
CA ILE A 16 7.32 -0.88 -2.67
C ILE A 16 6.06 -1.72 -2.91
N ASP A 17 5.48 -1.60 -4.10
CA ASP A 17 4.38 -2.46 -4.55
C ASP A 17 4.92 -3.63 -5.38
N PHE A 18 4.38 -4.83 -5.14
CA PHE A 18 4.74 -6.02 -5.92
C PHE A 18 3.51 -6.86 -6.24
N ALA A 19 3.59 -7.62 -7.35
CA ALA A 19 2.57 -8.59 -7.71
C ALA A 19 3.16 -9.72 -8.57
N VAL A 20 2.76 -10.94 -8.25
CA VAL A 20 3.04 -12.15 -9.04
C VAL A 20 1.70 -12.70 -9.50
N THR A 21 1.45 -12.65 -10.80
CA THR A 21 0.15 -13.01 -11.37
C THR A 21 0.30 -13.84 -12.63
N GLU A 22 -0.66 -14.72 -12.85
CA GLU A 22 -0.86 -15.44 -14.09
C GLU A 22 -2.09 -14.88 -14.83
N ARG A 23 -2.04 -14.89 -16.16
CA ARG A 23 -3.18 -14.51 -17.00
C ARG A 23 -3.65 -15.72 -17.80
N TRP A 24 -4.93 -16.03 -17.68
CA TRP A 24 -5.60 -17.06 -18.46
C TRP A 24 -6.86 -16.48 -19.13
N GLY A 25 -6.76 -16.26 -20.45
CA GLY A 25 -7.82 -15.63 -21.22
C GLY A 25 -8.14 -14.23 -20.69
N ARG A 26 -9.39 -14.03 -20.26
CA ARG A 26 -9.89 -12.75 -19.70
C ARG A 26 -9.56 -12.58 -18.22
N TYR A 27 -9.08 -13.62 -17.54
CA TYR A 27 -8.77 -13.57 -16.11
C TYR A 27 -7.28 -13.36 -15.89
N GLN A 28 -6.93 -12.50 -14.94
CA GLN A 28 -5.59 -12.41 -14.37
C GLN A 28 -5.72 -12.53 -12.86
N PHE A 29 -4.99 -13.45 -12.25
CA PHE A 29 -5.07 -13.71 -10.81
C PHE A 29 -3.70 -14.01 -10.23
N GLY A 30 -3.56 -13.83 -8.92
CA GLY A 30 -2.31 -14.12 -8.23
C GLY A 30 -2.24 -13.48 -6.86
N LEU A 31 -1.02 -13.17 -6.44
CA LEU A 31 -0.74 -12.51 -5.17
C LEU A 31 -0.16 -11.12 -5.42
N ALA A 32 -0.59 -10.15 -4.64
CA ALA A 32 -0.05 -8.81 -4.63
C ALA A 32 0.25 -8.40 -3.20
N GLY A 33 1.14 -7.42 -3.04
CA GLY A 33 1.47 -6.87 -1.76
C GLY A 33 2.11 -5.50 -1.88
N TYR A 34 2.28 -4.88 -0.73
CA TYR A 34 3.05 -3.66 -0.57
C TYR A 34 3.95 -3.81 0.67
N TYR A 35 5.10 -3.16 0.63
CA TYR A 35 5.97 -2.97 1.78
C TYR A 35 6.25 -1.48 1.96
N ALA A 36 5.82 -0.94 3.09
CA ALA A 36 5.98 0.44 3.48
C ALA A 36 6.98 0.52 4.63
N TRP A 37 8.01 1.35 4.50
CA TRP A 37 9.03 1.51 5.53
C TRP A 37 9.45 2.98 5.64
N GLN A 38 9.45 3.48 6.88
CA GLN A 38 9.95 4.80 7.21
C GLN A 38 11.47 4.82 7.28
N ILE A 39 12.08 5.60 6.39
CA ILE A 39 13.54 5.66 6.21
C ILE A 39 14.18 6.85 6.92
N GLU A 40 13.38 7.85 7.29
CA GLU A 40 13.84 9.02 8.04
C GLU A 40 13.07 9.17 9.35
N ASP A 41 13.80 9.61 10.38
CA ASP A 41 13.23 9.87 11.68
C ASP A 41 12.30 11.09 11.66
N ASP A 42 11.28 11.03 12.51
CA ASP A 42 10.42 12.18 12.73
C ASP A 42 11.17 13.30 13.45
N THR A 43 10.77 14.54 13.20
CA THR A 43 11.28 15.69 13.95
C THR A 43 10.15 16.42 14.66
N TRP A 44 10.40 16.88 15.88
CA TRP A 44 9.52 17.77 16.64
C TRP A 44 10.27 19.06 16.95
N ASP A 45 9.75 20.19 16.47
CA ASP A 45 10.36 21.52 16.67
C ASP A 45 11.85 21.57 16.28
N GLY A 46 12.22 20.84 15.21
CA GLY A 46 13.60 20.76 14.70
C GLY A 46 14.50 19.76 15.41
N HIS A 47 14.03 19.08 16.46
CA HIS A 47 14.74 18.01 17.13
C HIS A 47 14.33 16.65 16.59
N VAL A 48 15.31 15.81 16.26
CA VAL A 48 15.09 14.42 15.83
C VAL A 48 14.51 13.63 17.00
N LEU A 49 13.35 13.01 16.80
CA LEU A 49 12.77 12.06 17.73
C LEU A 49 13.50 10.72 17.59
N PRO A 50 13.67 9.94 18.68
CA PRO A 50 14.42 8.69 18.61
C PRO A 50 13.84 7.71 17.58
N ALA A 51 14.68 7.21 16.66
CA ALA A 51 14.33 6.20 15.66
C ALA A 51 13.66 4.93 16.24
N HIS A 52 14.03 4.58 17.47
CA HIS A 52 13.67 3.29 18.07
C HIS A 52 12.26 3.36 18.67
N GLY A 53 11.27 2.95 17.87
CA GLY A 53 9.89 2.79 18.30
C GLY A 53 8.89 3.78 17.68
N TRP A 54 9.32 4.63 16.73
CA TRP A 54 8.46 5.61 16.07
C TRP A 54 8.38 5.42 14.55
N GLN A 55 9.35 4.70 13.97
CA GLN A 55 9.34 4.37 12.55
C GLN A 55 8.19 3.41 12.23
N VAL A 56 7.45 3.75 11.18
CA VAL A 56 6.38 2.91 10.62
C VAL A 56 6.97 1.86 9.68
N GLU A 57 6.57 0.62 9.88
CA GLU A 57 6.81 -0.48 8.94
C GLU A 57 5.49 -1.24 8.73
N SER A 58 5.16 -1.56 7.48
CA SER A 58 3.96 -2.34 7.16
C SER A 58 4.15 -3.17 5.90
N LEU A 59 3.89 -4.47 6.03
CA LEU A 59 3.78 -5.41 4.92
C LEU A 59 2.32 -5.84 4.80
N GLY A 60 1.70 -5.52 3.68
CA GLY A 60 0.38 -6.05 3.32
C GLY A 60 0.50 -7.01 2.15
N LEU A 61 -0.23 -8.12 2.20
CA LEU A 61 -0.30 -9.05 1.07
C LEU A 61 -1.69 -9.68 0.95
N GLY A 62 -1.97 -10.22 -0.22
CA GLY A 62 -3.18 -11.00 -0.45
C GLY A 62 -3.53 -11.21 -1.91
N PRO A 63 -4.68 -11.84 -2.17
CA PRO A 63 -5.06 -12.22 -3.51
C PRO A 63 -5.48 -11.00 -4.35
N ILE A 64 -5.14 -11.07 -5.64
CA ILE A 64 -5.61 -10.16 -6.67
C ILE A 64 -6.31 -10.96 -7.77
N VAL A 65 -7.43 -10.45 -8.25
CA VAL A 65 -8.10 -10.91 -9.46
C VAL A 65 -8.47 -9.72 -10.33
N ASN A 66 -8.32 -9.88 -11.64
CA ASN A 66 -8.71 -8.93 -12.65
C ASN A 66 -9.46 -9.67 -13.77
N TYR A 67 -10.54 -9.07 -14.24
CA TYR A 67 -11.32 -9.54 -15.36
C TYR A 67 -11.35 -8.47 -16.45
N ASP A 68 -10.81 -8.81 -17.61
CA ASP A 68 -10.78 -7.94 -18.78
C ASP A 68 -12.07 -8.12 -19.59
N MET A 69 -12.65 -6.99 -20.01
CA MET A 69 -13.86 -6.89 -20.82
C MET A 69 -13.57 -6.12 -22.11
N PRO A 70 -12.88 -6.76 -23.09
CA PRO A 70 -12.45 -6.09 -24.32
C PRO A 70 -13.61 -5.49 -25.12
N GLU A 71 -14.79 -6.13 -25.08
CA GLU A 71 -15.99 -5.69 -25.78
C GLU A 71 -16.47 -4.30 -25.34
N TYR A 72 -16.13 -3.91 -24.11
CA TYR A 72 -16.49 -2.64 -23.51
C TYR A 72 -15.27 -1.73 -23.31
N GLY A 73 -14.08 -2.14 -23.77
CA GLY A 73 -12.82 -1.45 -23.51
C GLY A 73 -12.53 -1.27 -22.01
N ALA A 74 -13.00 -2.20 -21.18
CA ALA A 74 -13.04 -2.05 -19.72
C ALA A 74 -12.40 -3.23 -18.98
N SER A 75 -12.15 -3.07 -17.69
CA SER A 75 -11.71 -4.13 -16.78
C SER A 75 -12.17 -3.89 -15.34
N VAL A 76 -12.39 -4.99 -14.61
CA VAL A 76 -12.67 -4.98 -13.18
C VAL A 76 -11.52 -5.63 -12.44
N LYS A 77 -11.08 -5.02 -11.35
CA LYS A 77 -10.02 -5.54 -10.48
C LYS A 77 -10.49 -5.57 -9.05
N MET A 78 -10.21 -6.68 -8.37
CA MET A 78 -10.40 -6.84 -6.94
C MET A 78 -9.08 -7.23 -6.30
N LYS A 79 -8.74 -6.56 -5.20
CA LYS A 79 -7.62 -6.92 -4.31
C LYS A 79 -8.17 -7.11 -2.91
N SER A 80 -7.74 -8.15 -2.21
CA SER A 80 -7.91 -8.27 -0.76
C SER A 80 -6.53 -8.20 -0.14
N PHE A 81 -6.35 -7.38 0.87
CA PHE A 81 -5.10 -7.26 1.61
C PHE A 81 -5.35 -7.53 3.09
N PHE A 82 -4.41 -8.24 3.69
CA PHE A 82 -4.24 -8.35 5.13
C PHE A 82 -2.85 -7.87 5.48
N THR A 83 -2.73 -7.18 6.62
CA THR A 83 -1.43 -6.88 7.21
C THR A 83 -0.78 -8.18 7.66
N ALA A 84 0.41 -8.47 7.14
CA ALA A 84 1.22 -9.64 7.50
C ALA A 84 2.36 -9.29 8.45
N HIS A 85 2.78 -8.02 8.46
CA HIS A 85 3.73 -7.47 9.41
C HIS A 85 3.45 -5.99 9.64
N GLU A 86 3.53 -5.55 10.89
CA GLU A 86 3.44 -4.15 11.25
C GLU A 86 4.34 -3.79 12.44
N ILE A 87 4.93 -2.60 12.35
CA ILE A 87 5.55 -1.89 13.46
C ILE A 87 4.98 -0.48 13.44
N ASN A 88 4.32 -0.08 14.53
CA ASN A 88 3.64 1.23 14.65
C ASN A 88 2.67 1.55 13.50
N ALA A 89 2.20 0.54 12.78
CA ALA A 89 1.23 0.66 11.70
C ALA A 89 -0.11 0.01 12.10
N ILE A 90 -1.14 0.24 11.28
CA ILE A 90 -2.47 -0.31 11.51
C ILE A 90 -2.53 -1.75 10.99
N GLU A 91 -2.96 -2.68 11.84
CA GLU A 91 -3.43 -3.98 11.39
C GLU A 91 -4.79 -3.81 10.70
N ALA A 92 -4.87 -4.16 9.43
CA ALA A 92 -6.09 -4.00 8.64
C ALA A 92 -6.32 -5.19 7.73
N TRP A 93 -7.61 -5.51 7.56
CA TRP A 93 -8.09 -6.28 6.43
C TRP A 93 -9.00 -5.38 5.59
N TYR A 94 -8.70 -5.28 4.30
CA TYR A 94 -9.49 -4.45 3.40
C TYR A 94 -9.58 -5.04 2.00
N VAL A 95 -10.67 -4.70 1.33
CA VAL A 95 -10.94 -5.07 -0.06
C VAL A 95 -10.99 -3.82 -0.90
N VAL A 96 -10.27 -3.83 -2.02
CA VAL A 96 -10.26 -2.74 -3.01
C VAL A 96 -10.88 -3.24 -4.29
N LEU A 97 -11.91 -2.53 -4.76
CA LEU A 97 -12.54 -2.74 -6.05
C LEU A 97 -12.17 -1.58 -6.98
N GLY A 98 -11.75 -1.91 -8.20
CA GLY A 98 -11.39 -0.94 -9.23
C GLY A 98 -12.10 -1.23 -10.54
N TRP A 99 -12.65 -0.19 -11.15
CA TRP A 99 -13.15 -0.18 -12.52
C TRP A 99 -12.22 0.67 -13.39
N SER A 100 -11.85 0.18 -14.55
CA SER A 100 -11.09 0.94 -15.55
C SER A 100 -11.77 0.82 -16.91
N GLN A 101 -11.88 1.93 -17.64
CA GLN A 101 -12.46 1.97 -18.98
C GLN A 101 -11.66 2.90 -19.86
N LYS A 102 -11.36 2.47 -21.08
CA LYS A 102 -10.74 3.33 -22.11
C LYS A 102 -11.81 4.27 -22.68
N PHE A 103 -11.44 5.54 -22.81
CA PHE A 103 -12.22 6.58 -23.48
C PHE A 103 -11.99 6.53 -25.00
#